data_AF-A0A944X7V4-F1
#
_entry.id   AF-A0A944X7V4-F1
#
_cell.length_a   1.000
_cell.length_b   1.000
_cell.length_c   1.000
_cell.angle_alpha   90.00
_cell.angle_beta   90.00
_cell.angle_gamma   90.00
#
_symmetry.space_group_name_H-M   'P 1'
#
loop_
_entity.id
_entity.type
_entity.pdbx_description
1 polymer ?
#
loop_
_entity_poly.entity_id
_entity_poly.type
_entity_poly.pdbx_seq_one_letter_code
_entity_poly.pdbx_strand_id
1 'polypeptide(L)'
;MGPVLRQLDVTNLFTLTGLALALGVVIHAAHHRPITAVLCLLGCGLVDLFDGLLAKNLLRRDEARAAGPVLDSLVDACAFGLAPAALLYSYVETPIAIIVGIVYASVCILRLTYFERVGLTTSETAEHYVGLPVTYSALFIPLAFVARSFAPDTLLRPGLLGLYLLLAAAMAAGIRVPKLRGVWYVAFAVGAAALVAFHSGGALAEWGTGAQ
;
A
#
# COMPACT_ATOMS: atom_id res chain seq x y z
N MET A 1 -21.89 -26.45 4.42
CA MET A 1 -20.89 -25.35 4.33
C MET A 1 -20.84 -24.65 5.67
N GLY A 2 -19.68 -24.64 6.33
CA GLY A 2 -19.53 -24.06 7.68
C GLY A 2 -19.76 -22.54 7.70
N PRO A 3 -20.07 -21.94 8.87
CA PRO A 3 -20.41 -20.52 8.99
C PRO A 3 -19.30 -19.58 8.50
N VAL A 4 -18.03 -19.98 8.57
CA VAL A 4 -16.88 -19.22 8.06
C VAL A 4 -16.84 -19.21 6.53
N LEU A 5 -17.04 -20.37 5.88
CA LEU A 5 -16.98 -20.50 4.42
C LEU A 5 -18.14 -19.79 3.70
N ARG A 6 -19.23 -19.48 4.41
CA ARG A 6 -20.33 -18.66 3.85
C ARG A 6 -19.95 -17.19 3.66
N GLN A 7 -18.87 -16.73 4.27
CA GLN A 7 -18.38 -15.36 4.12
C GLN A 7 -17.48 -15.21 2.88
N LEU A 8 -17.11 -16.28 2.18
CA LEU A 8 -16.35 -16.21 0.93
C LEU A 8 -17.28 -15.85 -0.23
N ASP A 9 -17.60 -14.56 -0.36
CA ASP A 9 -18.23 -14.00 -1.56
C ASP A 9 -17.17 -13.43 -2.51
N VAL A 10 -17.60 -13.04 -3.72
CA VAL A 10 -16.69 -12.53 -4.77
C VAL A 10 -15.94 -11.28 -4.30
N THR A 11 -16.58 -10.44 -3.48
CA THR A 11 -15.98 -9.24 -2.90
C THR A 11 -14.87 -9.61 -1.92
N ASN A 12 -15.15 -10.48 -0.94
CA ASN A 12 -14.12 -10.89 0.03
C ASN A 12 -12.97 -11.65 -0.64
N LEU A 13 -13.24 -12.43 -1.69
CA LEU A 13 -12.18 -13.07 -2.47
C LEU A 13 -11.26 -12.05 -3.16
N PHE A 14 -11.83 -10.95 -3.65
CA PHE A 14 -11.07 -9.85 -4.23
C PHE A 14 -10.20 -9.16 -3.19
N THR A 15 -10.74 -8.81 -2.02
CA THR A 15 -9.97 -8.27 -0.89
C THR A 15 -8.83 -9.21 -0.47
N LEU A 16 -9.07 -10.53 -0.45
CA LEU A 16 -8.02 -11.53 -0.16
C LEU A 16 -6.89 -11.56 -1.21
N THR A 17 -7.12 -11.11 -2.44
CA THR A 17 -6.01 -10.93 -3.41
C THR A 17 -5.06 -9.81 -2.97
N GLY A 18 -5.57 -8.75 -2.33
CA GLY A 18 -4.75 -7.70 -1.72
C GLY A 18 -3.85 -8.26 -0.61
N LEU A 19 -4.38 -9.17 0.21
CA LEU A 19 -3.61 -9.88 1.23
C LEU A 19 -2.52 -10.76 0.62
N ALA A 20 -2.82 -11.50 -0.45
CA ALA A 20 -1.83 -12.32 -1.14
C ALA A 20 -0.66 -11.47 -1.68
N LEU A 21 -0.96 -10.30 -2.23
CA LEU A 21 0.06 -9.35 -2.68
C LEU A 21 0.87 -8.78 -1.51
N ALA A 22 0.23 -8.45 -0.38
CA ALA A 22 0.90 -7.99 0.84
C ALA A 22 1.90 -9.05 1.36
N LEU A 23 1.51 -10.32 1.35
CA LEU A 23 2.41 -11.43 1.66
C LEU A 23 3.57 -11.52 0.66
N GLY A 24 3.30 -11.29 -0.63
CA GLY A 24 4.32 -11.17 -1.67
C GLY A 24 5.36 -10.09 -1.34
N VAL A 25 4.93 -8.92 -0.86
CA VAL A 25 5.84 -7.86 -0.39
C VAL A 25 6.77 -8.38 0.70
N VAL A 26 6.20 -9.00 1.75
CA VAL A 26 6.97 -9.50 2.90
C VAL A 26 7.95 -10.60 2.50
N ILE A 27 7.51 -11.56 1.68
CA ILE A 27 8.33 -12.67 1.20
C ILE A 27 9.50 -12.14 0.35
N HIS A 28 9.22 -11.26 -0.60
CA HIS A 28 10.28 -10.70 -1.45
C HIS A 28 11.22 -9.76 -0.70
N ALA A 29 10.71 -9.02 0.30
CA ALA A 29 11.52 -8.25 1.22
C ALA A 29 12.47 -9.16 2.02
N ALA A 30 11.97 -10.27 2.56
CA ALA A 30 12.79 -11.26 3.29
C ALA A 30 13.88 -11.91 2.42
N HIS A 31 13.66 -12.03 1.11
CA HIS A 31 14.65 -12.50 0.15
C HIS A 31 15.57 -11.40 -0.40
N HIS A 32 15.56 -10.19 0.18
CA HIS A 32 16.34 -9.02 -0.28
C HIS A 32 16.09 -8.69 -1.76
N ARG A 33 14.84 -8.87 -2.23
CA ARG A 33 14.37 -8.49 -3.58
C ARG A 33 13.45 -7.27 -3.49
N PRO A 34 13.97 -6.07 -3.15
CA PRO A 34 13.15 -4.90 -2.86
C PRO A 34 12.32 -4.45 -4.07
N ILE A 35 12.81 -4.63 -5.31
CA ILE A 35 12.08 -4.23 -6.52
C ILE A 35 10.81 -5.07 -6.68
N THR A 36 10.91 -6.39 -6.55
CA THR A 36 9.74 -7.28 -6.65
C THR A 36 8.77 -7.02 -5.50
N ALA A 37 9.27 -6.76 -4.29
CA ALA A 37 8.44 -6.38 -3.15
C ALA A 37 7.69 -5.06 -3.40
N VAL A 38 8.35 -4.06 -4.00
CA VAL A 38 7.73 -2.80 -4.41
C VAL A 38 6.65 -3.00 -5.48
N LEU A 39 6.88 -3.91 -6.45
CA LEU A 39 5.85 -4.26 -7.45
C LEU A 39 4.62 -4.90 -6.81
N CYS A 40 4.81 -5.81 -5.85
CA CYS A 40 3.71 -6.38 -5.08
C CYS A 40 2.94 -5.29 -4.31
N LEU A 41 3.66 -4.32 -3.71
CA LEU A 41 3.05 -3.20 -2.99
C LEU A 41 2.25 -2.27 -3.91
N LEU A 42 2.74 -2.01 -5.12
CA LEU A 42 1.98 -1.33 -6.17
C LEU A 42 0.75 -2.16 -6.57
N GLY A 43 0.88 -3.48 -6.65
CA GLY A 43 -0.27 -4.37 -6.85
C GLY A 43 -1.34 -4.18 -5.78
N CYS A 44 -0.95 -4.12 -4.49
CA CYS A 44 -1.88 -3.88 -3.39
C CYS A 44 -2.67 -2.58 -3.58
N GLY A 45 -1.99 -1.47 -3.92
CA GLY A 45 -2.65 -0.19 -4.15
C GLY A 45 -3.58 -0.19 -5.37
N LEU A 46 -3.27 -1.00 -6.39
CA LEU A 46 -4.15 -1.16 -7.56
C LEU A 46 -5.42 -1.93 -7.19
N VAL A 47 -5.30 -3.02 -6.43
CA VAL A 47 -6.43 -3.82 -5.96
C VAL A 47 -7.34 -2.99 -5.06
N ASP A 48 -6.78 -2.27 -4.07
CA ASP A 48 -7.52 -1.36 -3.19
C ASP A 48 -8.29 -0.27 -3.96
N LEU A 49 -7.66 0.31 -4.99
CA LEU A 49 -8.34 1.27 -5.86
C LEU A 49 -9.53 0.64 -6.59
N PHE A 50 -9.37 -0.56 -7.13
CA PHE A 50 -10.46 -1.26 -7.78
C PHE A 50 -11.57 -1.62 -6.78
N ASP A 51 -11.24 -2.05 -5.56
CA ASP A 51 -12.24 -2.39 -4.54
C ASP A 51 -13.07 -1.15 -4.17
N GLY A 52 -12.42 0.01 -3.97
CA GLY A 52 -13.10 1.29 -3.73
C GLY A 52 -13.96 1.79 -4.89
N LEU A 53 -13.66 1.42 -6.14
CA LEU A 53 -14.47 1.73 -7.33
C LEU A 53 -15.63 0.75 -7.51
N LEU A 54 -15.41 -0.55 -7.27
CA LEU A 54 -16.46 -1.57 -7.33
C LEU A 54 -17.47 -1.37 -6.20
N ALA A 55 -17.03 -1.03 -4.98
CA ALA A 55 -17.90 -0.73 -3.84
C ALA A 55 -18.85 0.46 -4.10
N LYS A 56 -18.44 1.43 -4.92
CA LYS A 56 -19.31 2.56 -5.32
C LYS A 56 -20.40 2.17 -6.32
N ASN A 57 -20.16 1.17 -7.14
CA ASN A 57 -21.04 0.77 -8.23
C ASN A 57 -21.89 -0.47 -7.91
N LEU A 58 -21.48 -1.28 -6.93
CA LEU A 58 -22.17 -2.51 -6.53
C LEU A 58 -22.84 -2.38 -5.16
N LEU A 59 -24.10 -1.95 -5.22
CA LEU A 59 -25.23 -2.57 -4.53
C LEU A 59 -25.34 -2.51 -2.99
N ARG A 60 -26.45 -1.86 -2.60
CA ARG A 60 -27.59 -2.44 -1.87
C ARG A 60 -27.27 -3.29 -0.64
N ARG A 61 -27.77 -2.76 0.48
CA ARG A 61 -27.88 -3.31 1.83
C ARG A 61 -28.48 -4.72 1.85
N ASP A 62 -27.62 -5.74 1.94
CA ASP A 62 -27.97 -7.01 2.55
C ASP A 62 -27.12 -7.18 3.82
N GLU A 63 -27.78 -7.36 4.97
CA GLU A 63 -27.15 -7.44 6.30
C GLU A 63 -26.15 -8.61 6.43
N ALA A 64 -26.19 -9.58 5.51
CA ALA A 64 -25.25 -10.70 5.41
C ALA A 64 -23.81 -10.28 4.99
N ARG A 65 -23.59 -9.04 4.53
CA ARG A 65 -22.30 -8.53 4.04
C ARG A 65 -21.47 -7.74 5.07
N ALA A 66 -21.89 -7.70 6.33
CA ALA A 66 -21.23 -6.92 7.39
C ALA A 66 -19.75 -7.31 7.67
N ALA A 67 -19.31 -8.50 7.25
CA ALA A 67 -17.91 -8.93 7.42
C ALA A 67 -16.93 -8.28 6.42
N GLY A 68 -17.41 -7.84 5.25
CA GLY A 68 -16.55 -7.28 4.19
C GLY A 68 -15.75 -6.06 4.62
N PRO A 69 -16.38 -5.01 5.19
CA PRO A 69 -15.66 -3.80 5.62
C PRO A 69 -14.59 -4.05 6.70
N VAL A 70 -14.82 -5.01 7.60
CA VAL A 70 -13.83 -5.39 8.63
C VAL A 70 -12.67 -6.15 7.98
N LEU A 71 -12.95 -7.07 7.06
CA LEU A 71 -11.92 -7.79 6.32
C LEU A 71 -11.05 -6.84 5.50
N ASP A 72 -11.66 -5.90 4.79
CA ASP A 72 -11.01 -4.86 4.00
C ASP A 72 -10.00 -4.06 4.84
N SER A 73 -10.45 -3.55 5.99
CA SER A 73 -9.60 -2.78 6.88
C SER A 73 -8.44 -3.60 7.48
N LEU A 74 -8.64 -4.90 7.73
CA LEU A 74 -7.57 -5.81 8.15
C LEU A 74 -6.56 -6.06 7.04
N VAL A 75 -7.02 -6.25 5.80
CA VAL A 75 -6.14 -6.41 4.65
C VAL A 75 -5.37 -5.13 4.38
N ASP A 76 -5.99 -3.96 4.49
CA ASP A 76 -5.32 -2.66 4.41
C ASP A 76 -4.21 -2.49 5.44
N ALA A 77 -4.45 -2.90 6.68
CA ALA A 77 -3.43 -2.87 7.73
C ALA A 77 -2.22 -3.76 7.37
N CYS A 78 -2.45 -4.93 6.80
CA CYS A 78 -1.40 -5.81 6.31
C CYS A 78 -0.67 -5.23 5.09
N ALA A 79 -1.42 -4.74 4.10
CA ALA A 79 -0.92 -4.30 2.81
C ALA A 79 -0.17 -2.97 2.86
N PHE A 80 -0.64 -2.02 3.67
CA PHE A 80 -0.07 -0.67 3.71
C PHE A 80 0.59 -0.30 5.06
N GLY A 81 0.35 -1.07 6.11
CA GLY A 81 1.05 -0.93 7.39
C GLY A 81 2.22 -1.89 7.51
N LEU A 82 1.91 -3.18 7.60
CA LEU A 82 2.90 -4.21 7.94
C LEU A 82 3.88 -4.52 6.79
N ALA A 83 3.37 -4.72 5.57
CA ALA A 83 4.18 -5.03 4.40
C ALA A 83 5.23 -3.93 4.11
N PRO A 84 4.86 -2.64 4.08
CA PRO A 84 5.82 -1.54 4.01
C PRO A 84 6.85 -1.51 5.13
N ALA A 85 6.48 -1.81 6.38
CA ALA A 85 7.42 -1.84 7.48
C ALA A 85 8.48 -2.96 7.29
N ALA A 86 8.05 -4.13 6.80
CA ALA A 86 8.96 -5.22 6.45
C ALA A 86 9.91 -4.82 5.30
N LEU A 87 9.36 -4.15 4.26
CA LEU A 87 10.15 -3.64 3.15
C LEU A 87 11.22 -2.63 3.60
N LEU A 88 10.88 -1.70 4.50
CA LEU A 88 11.82 -0.73 5.06
C LEU A 88 13.01 -1.43 5.74
N TYR A 89 12.71 -2.40 6.61
CA TYR A 89 13.75 -3.13 7.33
C TYR A 89 14.65 -3.92 6.37
N SER A 90 14.05 -4.59 5.38
CA SER A 90 14.83 -5.38 4.39
C SER A 90 15.83 -4.57 3.57
N TYR A 91 15.62 -3.25 3.47
CA TYR A 91 16.51 -2.37 2.72
C TYR A 91 17.52 -1.64 3.60
N VAL A 92 17.08 -1.15 4.78
CA VAL A 92 17.92 -0.31 5.65
C VAL A 92 18.74 -1.15 6.61
N GLU A 93 18.21 -2.27 7.09
CA GLU A 93 18.88 -3.27 7.94
C GLU A 93 19.51 -2.70 9.22
N THR A 94 18.88 -1.69 9.83
CA THR A 94 19.32 -1.11 11.11
C THR A 94 18.29 -1.28 12.22
N PRO A 95 18.70 -1.28 13.50
CA PRO A 95 17.76 -1.26 14.62
C PRO A 95 16.79 -0.07 14.58
N ILE A 96 17.24 1.07 14.07
CA ILE A 96 16.41 2.27 13.89
C ILE A 96 15.28 2.00 12.89
N ALA A 97 15.56 1.28 11.80
CA ALA A 97 14.54 0.91 10.81
C ALA A 97 13.42 0.04 11.41
N ILE A 98 13.76 -0.84 12.37
CA ILE A 98 12.77 -1.64 13.11
C ILE A 98 11.85 -0.71 13.91
N ILE A 99 12.42 0.22 14.69
CA ILE A 99 11.65 1.16 15.51
C ILE A 99 10.75 2.03 14.63
N VAL A 100 11.30 2.60 13.54
CA VAL A 100 10.53 3.41 12.58
C VAL A 100 9.42 2.59 11.93
N GLY A 101 9.69 1.35 11.54
CA GLY A 101 8.69 0.44 10.98
C GLY A 101 7.54 0.14 11.95
N ILE A 102 7.85 -0.10 13.23
CA ILE A 102 6.85 -0.32 14.28
C ILE A 102 5.99 0.93 14.47
N VAL A 103 6.61 2.10 14.59
CA VAL A 103 5.88 3.38 14.75
C VAL A 103 4.97 3.62 13.55
N TYR A 104 5.49 3.47 12.34
CA TYR A 104 4.74 3.62 11.10
C TYR A 104 3.53 2.67 11.04
N ALA A 105 3.75 1.37 11.27
CA ALA A 105 2.67 0.37 11.23
C ALA A 105 1.61 0.63 12.32
N SER A 106 2.05 1.04 13.52
CA SER A 106 1.15 1.37 14.63
C SER A 106 0.25 2.57 14.29
N VAL A 107 0.83 3.63 13.73
CA VAL A 107 0.07 4.81 13.31
C VAL A 107 -0.90 4.48 12.17
N CYS A 108 -0.46 3.66 11.20
CA CYS A 108 -1.32 3.16 10.13
C CYS A 108 -2.57 2.46 10.70
N ILE A 109 -2.38 1.50 11.62
CA ILE A 109 -3.49 0.77 12.25
C ILE A 109 -4.40 1.71 13.04
N LEU A 110 -3.84 2.61 13.86
CA LEU A 110 -4.62 3.60 14.61
C LEU A 110 -5.47 4.48 13.68
N ARG A 111 -4.93 4.88 12.54
CA ARG A 111 -5.62 5.68 11.53
C ARG A 111 -6.74 4.90 10.85
N LEU A 112 -6.54 3.61 10.53
CA LEU A 112 -7.61 2.74 10.01
C LEU A 112 -8.73 2.58 11.05
N THR A 113 -8.38 2.26 12.30
CA THR A 113 -9.36 2.11 13.39
C THR A 113 -10.15 3.40 13.66
N TYR A 114 -9.49 4.57 13.60
CA TYR A 114 -10.16 5.87 13.74
C TYR A 114 -11.18 6.08 12.61
N PHE A 115 -10.79 5.78 11.38
CA PHE A 115 -11.64 5.94 10.20
C PHE A 115 -12.87 5.01 10.25
N GLU A 116 -12.69 3.75 10.66
CA GLU A 116 -13.80 2.80 10.86
C GLU A 116 -14.77 3.26 11.95
N ARG A 117 -14.27 3.77 13.09
CA ARG A 117 -15.10 4.11 14.26
C ARG A 117 -15.81 5.45 14.16
N VAL A 118 -15.09 6.49 13.72
CA VAL A 118 -15.65 7.85 13.63
C VAL A 118 -16.45 8.00 12.35
N GLY A 119 -16.21 7.13 11.37
CA GLY A 119 -16.81 7.20 10.06
C GLY A 119 -16.38 8.45 9.30
N LEU A 120 -16.74 8.48 8.03
CA LEU A 120 -16.84 9.72 7.28
C LEU A 120 -18.05 10.47 7.84
N THR A 121 -17.86 11.31 8.86
CA THR A 121 -18.89 12.26 9.29
C THR A 121 -19.23 13.17 8.12
N THR A 122 -20.17 12.71 7.30
CA THR A 122 -20.86 13.50 6.30
C THR A 122 -21.82 14.38 7.09
N SER A 123 -21.28 15.43 7.71
CA SER A 123 -22.08 16.60 7.99
C SER A 123 -22.45 17.16 6.62
N GLU A 124 -23.76 17.24 6.34
CA GLU A 124 -24.37 17.57 5.04
C GLU A 124 -23.94 18.93 4.44
N THR A 125 -22.98 19.63 5.03
CA THR A 125 -22.52 20.95 4.60
C THR A 125 -21.00 21.11 4.51
N ALA A 126 -20.18 20.06 4.69
CA ALA A 126 -18.72 20.18 4.55
C ALA A 126 -18.04 18.93 3.97
N GLU A 127 -17.60 19.04 2.71
CA GLU A 127 -16.79 18.05 1.96
C GLU A 127 -15.36 17.87 2.51
N HIS A 128 -15.16 17.50 3.79
CA HIS A 128 -13.80 17.52 4.35
C HIS A 128 -13.42 16.22 5.07
N TYR A 129 -12.34 15.59 4.58
CA TYR A 129 -11.70 14.41 5.14
C TYR A 129 -10.56 14.84 6.09
N VAL A 130 -10.34 14.07 7.16
CA VAL A 130 -9.25 14.29 8.13
C VAL A 130 -8.14 13.26 7.91
N GLY A 131 -6.91 13.73 7.68
CA GLY A 131 -5.70 12.89 7.58
C GLY A 131 -5.44 12.28 6.20
N LEU A 132 -4.19 11.84 5.97
CA LEU A 132 -3.75 11.17 4.74
C LEU A 132 -4.28 9.71 4.68
N PRO A 133 -4.94 9.28 3.59
CA PRO A 133 -5.25 7.87 3.35
C PRO A 133 -4.03 6.96 3.36
N VAL A 134 -4.16 5.79 3.99
CA VAL A 134 -3.06 4.81 4.11
C VAL A 134 -2.61 4.32 2.73
N THR A 135 -3.51 4.36 1.75
CA THR A 135 -3.28 3.97 0.35
C THR A 135 -2.17 4.81 -0.33
N TYR A 136 -1.86 6.01 0.17
CA TYR A 136 -0.77 6.85 -0.33
C TYR A 136 0.62 6.23 -0.09
N SER A 137 0.72 5.32 0.88
CA SER A 137 1.95 4.57 1.13
C SER A 137 2.37 3.75 -0.08
N ALA A 138 1.41 3.16 -0.78
CA ALA A 138 1.65 2.43 -2.02
C ALA A 138 2.04 3.34 -3.20
N LEU A 139 1.94 4.66 -3.06
CA LEU A 139 2.44 5.60 -4.07
C LEU A 139 3.83 6.12 -3.72
N PHE A 140 3.99 6.67 -2.50
CA PHE A 140 5.23 7.34 -2.12
C PHE A 140 6.40 6.37 -1.90
N ILE A 141 6.14 5.18 -1.36
CA ILE A 141 7.19 4.20 -1.10
C ILE A 141 7.78 3.68 -2.41
N PRO A 142 6.98 3.20 -3.39
CA PRO A 142 7.52 2.82 -4.69
C PRO A 142 8.26 3.94 -5.40
N LEU A 143 7.76 5.18 -5.33
CA LEU A 143 8.43 6.34 -5.92
C LEU A 143 9.82 6.58 -5.30
N ALA A 144 9.95 6.44 -3.98
CA ALA A 144 11.24 6.55 -3.31
C ALA A 144 12.22 5.44 -3.74
N PHE A 145 11.70 4.23 -4.01
CA PHE A 145 12.50 3.13 -4.55
C PHE A 145 12.87 3.33 -6.04
N VAL A 146 12.06 4.02 -6.86
CA VAL A 146 12.46 4.45 -8.21
C VAL A 146 13.60 5.47 -8.14
N ALA A 147 13.53 6.41 -7.19
CA ALA A 147 14.56 7.43 -7.00
C ALA A 147 15.93 6.82 -6.66
N ARG A 148 15.99 5.57 -6.19
CA ARG A 148 17.23 4.78 -6.02
C ARG A 148 18.07 4.74 -7.29
N SER A 149 17.46 4.64 -8.47
CA SER A 149 18.20 4.60 -9.72
C SER A 149 19.02 5.87 -9.99
N PHE A 150 18.76 6.94 -9.24
CA PHE A 150 19.38 8.25 -9.42
C PHE A 150 20.15 8.76 -8.19
N ALA A 151 20.08 8.06 -7.05
CA ALA A 151 20.63 8.51 -5.77
C ALA A 151 21.52 7.45 -5.09
N PRO A 152 22.64 7.84 -4.47
CA PRO A 152 23.50 6.92 -3.73
C PRO A 152 22.81 6.38 -2.47
N ASP A 153 23.10 5.14 -2.10
CA ASP A 153 22.51 4.46 -0.94
C ASP A 153 22.73 5.20 0.39
N THR A 154 23.82 5.96 0.51
CA THR A 154 24.13 6.80 1.68
C THR A 154 23.09 7.89 1.93
N LEU A 155 22.43 8.38 0.87
CA LEU A 155 21.34 9.35 0.98
C LEU A 155 19.99 8.65 1.05
N LEU A 156 19.84 7.52 0.36
CA LEU A 156 18.56 6.81 0.27
C LEU A 156 18.12 6.22 1.61
N ARG A 157 19.03 5.58 2.36
CA ARG A 157 18.69 4.94 3.65
C ARG A 157 18.12 5.94 4.68
N PRO A 158 18.78 7.07 5.00
CA PRO A 158 18.20 8.07 5.89
C PRO A 158 16.97 8.74 5.27
N GLY A 159 16.93 8.91 3.93
CA GLY A 159 15.77 9.42 3.22
C GLY A 159 14.52 8.55 3.39
N LEU A 160 14.65 7.22 3.31
CA LEU A 160 13.56 6.27 3.53
C LEU A 160 13.06 6.30 4.98
N LEU A 161 13.97 6.35 5.96
CA LEU A 161 13.57 6.51 7.37
C LEU A 161 12.78 7.81 7.59
N GLY A 162 13.27 8.91 7.03
CA GLY A 162 12.60 10.20 7.06
C GLY A 162 11.23 10.16 6.38
N LEU A 163 11.12 9.49 5.22
CA LEU A 163 9.86 9.33 4.49
C LEU A 163 8.83 8.53 5.31
N TYR A 164 9.22 7.42 5.93
CA TYR A 164 8.30 6.62 6.74
C TYR A 164 7.82 7.39 7.97
N LEU A 165 8.72 8.14 8.63
CA LEU A 165 8.34 9.03 9.72
C LEU A 165 7.43 10.17 9.26
N LEU A 166 7.68 10.74 8.08
CA LEU A 166 6.84 11.78 7.49
C LEU A 166 5.45 11.24 7.15
N LEU A 167 5.37 10.04 6.56
CA LEU A 167 4.09 9.39 6.26
C LEU A 167 3.33 9.07 7.54
N ALA A 168 4.00 8.53 8.56
CA ALA A 168 3.40 8.29 9.88
C ALA A 168 2.89 9.61 10.49
N ALA A 169 3.71 10.65 10.51
CA ALA A 169 3.31 11.97 10.99
C ALA A 169 2.13 12.53 10.20
N ALA A 170 2.10 12.37 8.88
CA ALA A 170 1.01 12.83 8.02
C ALA A 170 -0.29 12.03 8.22
N MET A 171 -0.21 10.73 8.55
CA MET A 171 -1.36 9.90 8.90
C MET A 171 -1.89 10.23 10.30
N ALA A 172 -1.02 10.52 11.25
CA ALA A 172 -1.39 10.88 12.62
C ALA A 172 -1.86 12.33 12.74
N ALA A 173 -1.29 13.24 11.95
CA ALA A 173 -1.65 14.64 11.98
C ALA A 173 -3.05 14.80 11.39
N GLY A 174 -3.88 15.61 12.05
CA GLY A 174 -5.18 16.06 11.53
C GLY A 174 -5.06 17.02 10.33
N ILE A 175 -4.02 16.87 9.51
CA ILE A 175 -3.78 17.67 8.32
C ILE A 175 -4.84 17.30 7.29
N ARG A 176 -5.50 18.34 6.77
CA ARG A 176 -6.60 18.24 5.82
C ARG A 176 -6.01 17.99 4.44
N VAL A 177 -6.02 16.73 3.99
CA VAL A 177 -5.47 16.40 2.67
C VAL A 177 -6.61 16.40 1.64
N PRO A 178 -6.53 17.19 0.55
CA PRO A 178 -7.51 17.15 -0.51
C PRO A 178 -7.55 15.75 -1.13
N LYS A 179 -8.75 15.24 -1.48
CA LYS A 179 -8.91 13.97 -2.19
C LYS A 179 -7.99 13.95 -3.41
N LEU A 180 -7.17 12.91 -3.56
CA LEU A 180 -6.45 12.69 -4.82
C LEU A 180 -7.48 12.48 -5.92
N ARG A 181 -7.51 13.41 -6.87
CA ARG A 181 -8.28 13.27 -8.12
C ARG A 181 -7.39 12.60 -9.15
N GLY A 182 -8.02 11.87 -10.10
CA GLY A 182 -7.52 11.19 -11.30
C GLY A 182 -6.02 11.13 -11.64
N VAL A 183 -5.33 12.27 -11.59
CA VAL A 183 -3.90 12.43 -11.92
C VAL A 183 -3.00 11.48 -11.12
N TRP A 184 -3.30 11.24 -9.85
CA TRP A 184 -2.46 10.35 -9.03
C TRP A 184 -2.65 8.87 -9.34
N TYR A 185 -3.82 8.47 -9.86
CA TYR A 185 -4.01 7.11 -10.40
C TYR A 185 -3.22 6.90 -11.68
N VAL A 186 -3.14 7.95 -12.51
CA VAL A 186 -2.26 7.94 -13.69
C VAL A 186 -0.80 7.87 -13.26
N ALA A 187 -0.38 8.64 -12.24
CA ALA A 187 0.97 8.56 -11.69
C ALA A 187 1.30 7.17 -11.14
N PHE A 188 0.34 6.51 -10.49
CA PHE A 188 0.49 5.15 -9.98
C PHE A 188 0.64 4.13 -11.11
N ALA A 189 -0.23 4.19 -12.12
CA ALA A 189 -0.16 3.33 -13.30
C ALA A 189 1.13 3.54 -14.11
N VAL A 190 1.55 4.80 -14.28
CA VAL A 190 2.80 5.16 -14.95
C VAL A 190 4.01 4.71 -14.14
N GLY A 191 4.00 4.88 -12.81
CA GLY A 191 5.08 4.43 -11.93
C GLY A 191 5.25 2.92 -11.95
N ALA A 192 4.15 2.17 -11.88
CA ALA A 192 4.16 0.71 -12.03
C ALA A 192 4.65 0.28 -13.42
N ALA A 193 4.15 0.91 -14.48
CA ALA A 193 4.57 0.61 -15.85
C ALA A 193 6.06 0.93 -16.07
N ALA A 194 6.56 2.05 -15.54
CA ALA A 194 7.95 2.45 -15.64
C ALA A 194 8.87 1.49 -14.89
N LEU A 195 8.49 1.04 -13.69
CA LEU A 195 9.28 0.08 -12.91
C LEU A 195 9.34 -1.28 -13.61
N VAL A 196 8.22 -1.75 -14.15
CA VAL A 196 8.15 -2.99 -14.95
C VAL A 196 8.99 -2.88 -16.21
N ALA A 197 8.87 -1.77 -16.96
CA ALA A 197 9.62 -1.53 -18.19
C ALA A 197 11.14 -1.43 -17.93
N PHE A 198 11.54 -0.78 -16.84
CA PHE A 198 12.95 -0.69 -16.46
C PHE A 198 13.54 -2.06 -16.10
N HIS A 199 12.77 -2.91 -15.42
CA HIS A 199 13.25 -4.24 -15.04
C HIS A 199 13.20 -5.25 -16.21
N SER A 200 12.17 -5.18 -17.06
CA SER A 200 12.09 -6.00 -18.28
C SER A 200 13.12 -5.58 -19.33
N GLY A 201 13.49 -4.30 -19.39
CA GLY A 201 14.60 -3.80 -20.21
C GLY A 201 15.96 -4.41 -19.83
N GLY A 202 16.18 -4.68 -18.55
CA GLY A 202 17.37 -5.44 -18.09
C GLY A 202 17.33 -6.91 -18.51
N ALA A 203 16.16 -7.55 -18.42
CA ALA A 203 15.98 -8.95 -18.81
C ALA A 203 16.14 -9.20 -20.33
N LEU A 204 15.76 -8.22 -21.17
CA LEU A 204 15.95 -8.29 -22.62
C LEU A 204 17.41 -8.04 -23.05
N ALA A 205 18.19 -7.30 -22.24
CA ALA A 205 19.61 -7.08 -22.49
C ALA A 205 20.46 -8.34 -22.23
N GLU A 206 20.10 -9.16 -21.23
CA GLU A 206 20.78 -10.43 -20.94
C GLU A 206 20.50 -11.54 -21.96
N TRP A 207 19.33 -11.52 -22.61
CA TRP A 207 19.02 -12.45 -23.72
C TRP A 207 19.75 -12.09 -25.04
N GLY A 208 20.24 -10.86 -25.18
CA GLY A 208 20.98 -10.42 -26.37
C GLY A 208 22.47 -10.76 -26.35
N THR A 209 23.05 -11.04 -25.18
CA THR A 209 24.50 -11.28 -25.01
C THR A 209 24.87 -12.76 -24.82
N GLY A 210 23.90 -13.65 -24.57
CA GLY A 210 24.11 -15.10 -24.48
C GLY A 210 24.15 -15.86 -25.82
N ALA A 211 24.16 -15.15 -26.95
CA ALA A 211 24.14 -15.72 -28.30
C ALA A 211 25.43 -15.46 -29.10
N GLN A 212 26.58 -15.27 -28.43
CA GLN A 212 27.90 -15.26 -29.06
C GLN A 212 28.80 -16.35 -28.48
#